data_AF-A0A966B9D5-F1
#
_entry.id   AF-A0A966B9D5-F1
#
_cell.length_a   1.000
_cell.length_b   1.000
_cell.length_c   1.000
_cell.angle_alpha   90.00
_cell.angle_beta   90.00
_cell.angle_gamma   90.00
#
_symmetry.space_group_name_H-M   'P 1'
#
loop_
_entity.id
_entity.type
_entity.pdbx_description
1 polymer ?
#
loop_
_entity_poly.entity_id
_entity_poly.type
_entity_poly.pdbx_seq_one_letter_code
_entity_poly.pdbx_strand_id
1 'polypeptide(L)'
;IAALEGVTAVLPAHGHPMDEAAQRCDHIKVHHDERLDVLRDAAEGLGDAPVDEWMKVLFRERSWGGMAASETYAHLEHLRVLGEAATRRNADGLLFYELSAT
;
A
#
# COMPACT_ATOMS: atom_id res chain seq x y z
N ILE A 1 -17.82 -10.62 1.80
CA ILE A 1 -17.69 -10.01 0.47
C ILE A 1 -18.81 -10.48 -0.46
N ALA A 2 -20.11 -10.15 -0.27
CA ALA A 2 -21.15 -10.54 -1.23
C ALA A 2 -21.03 -9.69 -2.51
N ALA A 3 -21.20 -10.30 -3.69
CA ALA A 3 -21.13 -9.59 -4.96
C ALA A 3 -22.27 -8.57 -5.10
N LEU A 4 -21.98 -7.40 -5.69
CA LEU A 4 -22.96 -6.36 -6.03
C LEU A 4 -23.63 -6.68 -7.36
N GLU A 5 -24.31 -7.82 -7.43
CA GLU A 5 -24.95 -8.30 -8.66
C GLU A 5 -26.01 -7.31 -9.18
N GLY A 6 -25.98 -7.05 -10.48
CA GLY A 6 -26.94 -6.15 -11.14
C GLY A 6 -26.66 -4.65 -10.99
N VAL A 7 -25.56 -4.24 -10.36
CA VAL A 7 -25.12 -2.84 -10.39
C VAL A 7 -24.56 -2.51 -11.77
N THR A 8 -25.18 -1.57 -12.46
CA THR A 8 -24.80 -1.14 -13.81
C THR A 8 -24.31 0.31 -13.88
N ALA A 9 -24.34 1.04 -12.76
CA ALA A 9 -23.94 2.44 -12.70
C ALA A 9 -23.39 2.78 -11.31
N VAL A 10 -22.23 3.43 -11.28
CA VAL A 10 -21.53 3.91 -10.09
C VAL A 10 -21.43 5.43 -10.17
N LEU A 11 -21.87 6.10 -9.11
CA LEU A 11 -21.76 7.55 -8.95
C LEU A 11 -20.73 7.84 -7.85
N PRO A 12 -19.43 7.92 -8.18
CA PRO A 12 -18.39 8.08 -7.17
C PRO A 12 -18.38 9.49 -6.57
N ALA A 13 -17.89 9.62 -5.34
CA ALA A 13 -17.73 10.93 -4.69
C ALA A 13 -16.76 11.86 -5.45
N HIS A 14 -15.81 11.28 -6.20
CA HIS A 14 -14.87 11.99 -7.06
C HIS A 14 -14.78 11.31 -8.42
N GLY A 15 -14.64 12.11 -9.48
CA GLY A 15 -14.56 11.64 -10.87
C GLY A 15 -15.92 11.64 -11.57
N HIS A 16 -16.01 10.91 -12.68
CA HIS A 16 -17.23 10.79 -13.47
C HIS A 16 -17.97 9.49 -13.14
N PRO A 17 -19.29 9.44 -13.39
CA PRO A 17 -20.04 8.19 -13.40
C PRO A 17 -19.36 7.11 -14.25
N MET A 18 -19.47 5.85 -13.84
CA MET A 18 -18.91 4.69 -14.55
C MET A 18 -19.82 3.47 -14.40
N ASP A 19 -19.81 2.57 -15.36
CA ASP A 19 -20.75 1.44 -15.39
C ASP A 19 -20.14 0.15 -14.77
N GLU A 20 -18.82 0.02 -14.80
CA GLU A 20 -18.10 -1.23 -14.51
C GLU A 20 -17.49 -1.28 -13.08
N ALA A 21 -18.35 -1.39 -12.07
CA ALA A 21 -17.92 -1.44 -10.66
C ALA A 21 -16.94 -2.59 -10.37
N ALA A 22 -17.26 -3.80 -10.85
CA ALA A 22 -16.47 -4.99 -10.60
C ALA A 22 -15.06 -4.87 -11.21
N GLN A 23 -15.00 -4.45 -12.47
CA GLN A 23 -13.72 -4.22 -13.16
C GLN A 23 -12.87 -3.17 -12.42
N ARG A 24 -13.50 -2.08 -11.95
CA ARG A 24 -12.78 -1.06 -11.17
C ARG A 24 -12.23 -1.62 -9.86
N CYS A 25 -12.99 -2.46 -9.16
CA CYS A 25 -12.50 -3.13 -7.95
C CYS A 25 -11.30 -4.03 -8.25
N ASP A 26 -11.33 -4.81 -9.34
CA ASP A 26 -10.23 -5.68 -9.71
C ASP A 26 -8.97 -4.89 -10.10
N HIS A 27 -9.12 -3.79 -10.84
CA HIS A 27 -8.00 -2.88 -11.10
C HIS A 27 -7.40 -2.30 -9.82
N ILE A 28 -8.21 -1.95 -8.83
CA ILE A 28 -7.72 -1.44 -7.54
C ILE A 28 -6.95 -2.52 -6.78
N LYS A 29 -7.42 -3.77 -6.77
CA LYS A 29 -6.70 -4.89 -6.15
C LYS A 29 -5.35 -5.12 -6.81
N VAL A 30 -5.34 -5.28 -8.14
CA VAL A 30 -4.11 -5.48 -8.92
C VAL A 30 -3.15 -4.34 -8.68
N HIS A 31 -3.64 -3.10 -8.69
CA HIS A 31 -2.80 -1.95 -8.38
C HIS A 31 -2.13 -2.08 -7.01
N HIS A 32 -2.86 -2.45 -5.96
CA HIS A 32 -2.27 -2.62 -4.63
C HIS A 32 -1.31 -3.82 -4.54
N ASP A 33 -1.59 -4.92 -5.24
CA ASP A 33 -0.66 -6.06 -5.33
C ASP A 33 0.66 -5.62 -5.96
N GLU A 34 0.63 -4.84 -7.05
CA GLU A 34 1.82 -4.26 -7.67
C GLU A 34 2.59 -3.34 -6.71
N ARG A 35 1.91 -2.61 -5.80
CA ARG A 35 2.59 -1.80 -4.78
C ARG A 35 3.31 -2.65 -3.75
N LEU A 36 2.70 -3.75 -3.33
CA LEU A 36 3.32 -4.69 -2.40
C LEU A 36 4.56 -5.33 -3.02
N ASP A 37 4.49 -5.69 -4.30
CA ASP A 37 5.64 -6.26 -5.02
C ASP A 37 6.80 -5.28 -5.11
N VAL A 38 6.55 -3.99 -5.38
CA VAL A 38 7.59 -2.95 -5.34
C VAL A 38 8.27 -2.85 -3.97
N LEU A 39 7.52 -3.01 -2.87
CA LEU A 39 8.10 -3.03 -1.52
C LEU A 39 8.96 -4.27 -1.30
N ARG A 40 8.46 -5.45 -1.69
CA ARG A 40 9.19 -6.72 -1.58
C ARG A 40 10.50 -6.69 -2.37
N ASP A 41 10.46 -6.19 -3.60
CA ASP A 41 11.64 -6.06 -4.46
C ASP A 41 12.70 -5.12 -3.88
N ALA A 42 12.27 -4.11 -3.12
CA ALA A 42 13.16 -3.16 -2.46
C ALA A 42 13.71 -3.66 -1.11
N ALA A 43 13.21 -4.80 -0.59
CA ALA A 43 13.44 -5.25 0.78
C ALA A 43 14.92 -5.43 1.13
N GLU A 44 15.64 -6.19 0.31
CA GLU A 44 17.07 -6.47 0.53
C GLU A 44 17.91 -5.19 0.49
N GLY A 45 17.58 -4.27 -0.42
CA GLY A 45 18.34 -3.03 -0.60
C GLY A 45 18.08 -1.97 0.47
N LEU A 46 16.85 -1.90 0.99
CA LEU A 46 16.47 -0.89 1.99
C LEU A 46 16.70 -1.37 3.43
N GLY A 47 16.50 -2.66 3.71
CA GLY A 47 16.63 -3.25 5.03
C GLY A 47 15.63 -2.67 6.05
N ASP A 48 16.07 -2.56 7.30
CA ASP A 48 15.28 -2.01 8.40
C ASP A 48 15.21 -0.47 8.33
N ALA A 49 14.03 0.05 8.00
CA ALA A 49 13.84 1.47 7.69
C ALA A 49 12.51 2.03 8.24
N PRO A 50 12.42 3.35 8.52
CA PRO A 50 11.17 3.97 8.92
C PRO A 50 10.22 4.13 7.72
N VAL A 51 8.93 4.34 8.00
CA VAL A 51 7.88 4.49 6.98
C VAL A 51 8.23 5.52 5.90
N ASP A 52 8.86 6.63 6.29
CA ASP A 52 9.21 7.72 5.36
C ASP A 52 10.23 7.29 4.31
N GLU A 53 11.16 6.37 4.61
CA GLU A 53 12.09 5.85 3.60
C GLU A 53 11.39 4.85 2.67
N TRP A 54 10.53 3.99 3.21
CA TRP A 54 9.66 3.13 2.41
C TRP A 54 8.72 3.92 1.48
N MET A 55 8.26 5.10 1.93
CA MET A 55 7.44 5.99 1.10
C MET A 55 8.19 6.46 -0.14
N LYS A 56 9.51 6.69 -0.04
CA LYS A 56 10.33 7.12 -1.18
C LYS A 56 10.52 6.02 -2.23
N VAL A 57 10.45 4.75 -1.83
CA VAL A 57 10.42 3.60 -2.75
C VAL A 57 9.13 3.64 -3.57
N LEU A 58 8.02 3.90 -2.90
CA LEU A 58 6.68 3.85 -3.49
C LEU A 58 6.35 5.09 -4.32
N PHE A 59 6.69 6.28 -3.85
CA PHE A 59 6.20 7.54 -4.38
C PHE A 59 7.33 8.42 -4.91
N ARG A 60 7.04 9.18 -5.97
CA ARG A 60 7.95 10.22 -6.47
C ARG A 60 7.98 11.42 -5.52
N GLU A 61 9.08 12.15 -5.50
CA GLU A 61 9.32 13.28 -4.59
C GLU A 61 8.17 14.30 -4.53
N ARG A 62 7.60 14.67 -5.68
CA ARG A 62 6.45 15.59 -5.75
C ARG A 62 5.19 15.12 -5.00
N SER A 63 5.12 13.84 -4.65
CA SER A 63 3.98 13.18 -3.99
C SER A 63 4.29 12.79 -2.54
N TRP A 64 5.49 13.08 -2.03
CA TRP A 64 5.84 12.82 -0.64
C TRP A 64 5.01 13.70 0.31
N GLY A 65 4.73 13.18 1.50
CA GLY A 65 3.95 13.86 2.52
C GLY A 65 3.05 12.90 3.29
N GLY A 66 2.24 13.45 4.20
CA GLY A 66 1.48 12.64 5.16
C GLY A 66 0.52 11.61 4.52
N MET A 67 -0.08 11.91 3.37
CA MET A 67 -0.96 10.98 2.68
C MET A 67 -0.18 9.77 2.12
N ALA A 68 0.93 10.03 1.42
CA ALA A 68 1.79 8.97 0.89
C ALA A 68 2.43 8.12 2.00
N ALA A 69 2.85 8.75 3.10
CA ALA A 69 3.34 8.04 4.29
C ALA A 69 2.25 7.15 4.91
N SER A 70 1.00 7.64 5.00
CA SER A 70 -0.12 6.86 5.55
C SER A 70 -0.50 5.66 4.69
N GLU A 71 -0.45 5.79 3.36
CA GLU A 71 -0.69 4.68 2.42
C GLU A 71 0.46 3.67 2.49
N THR A 72 1.71 4.14 2.54
CA THR A 72 2.89 3.28 2.74
C THR A 72 2.78 2.50 4.04
N TYR A 73 2.41 3.15 5.14
CA TYR A 73 2.19 2.50 6.43
C TYR A 73 1.12 1.40 6.34
N ALA A 74 0.01 1.65 5.64
CA ALA A 74 -1.04 0.64 5.47
C ALA A 74 -0.53 -0.60 4.71
N HIS A 75 0.32 -0.42 3.70
CA HIS A 75 0.96 -1.52 2.98
C HIS A 75 1.93 -2.31 3.87
N LEU A 76 2.78 -1.62 4.63
CA LEU A 76 3.73 -2.26 5.54
C LEU A 76 3.01 -3.04 6.66
N GLU A 77 1.93 -2.50 7.22
CA GLU A 77 1.09 -3.21 8.18
C GLU A 77 0.39 -4.42 7.56
N HIS A 78 -0.06 -4.32 6.31
CA HIS A 78 -0.63 -5.45 5.60
C HIS A 78 0.38 -6.60 5.48
N LEU A 79 1.62 -6.30 5.04
CA LEU A 79 2.70 -7.28 4.98
C LEU A 79 3.05 -7.85 6.36
N ARG A 80 3.05 -7.01 7.41
CA ARG A 80 3.25 -7.47 8.79
C ARG A 80 2.16 -8.45 9.24
N VAL A 81 0.89 -8.18 8.90
CA VAL A 81 -0.23 -9.09 9.20
C VAL A 81 -0.11 -10.41 8.44
N LEU A 82 0.46 -10.40 7.23
CA LEU A 82 0.77 -11.60 6.45
C LEU A 82 2.00 -12.36 6.98
N GLY A 83 2.76 -11.79 7.92
CA GLY A 83 3.99 -12.38 8.45
C GLY A 83 5.22 -12.10 7.58
N GLU A 84 5.11 -11.21 6.61
CA GLU A 84 6.17 -10.83 5.66
C GLU A 84 6.97 -9.61 6.12
N ALA A 85 6.65 -9.04 7.29
CA ALA A 85 7.37 -7.92 7.88
C ALA A 85 7.52 -8.06 9.39
N ALA A 86 8.66 -7.60 9.91
CA ALA A 86 8.88 -7.36 11.32
C ALA A 86 8.88 -5.86 11.62
N THR A 87 8.56 -5.49 12.86
CA THR A 87 8.66 -4.10 13.31
C THR A 87 9.54 -3.99 14.53
N ARG A 88 10.21 -2.84 14.64
CA ARG A 88 10.87 -2.41 15.87
C ARG A 88 10.66 -0.93 16.09
N ARG A 89 10.89 -0.47 17.32
CA ARG A 89 10.98 0.95 17.64
C ARG A 89 12.41 1.30 18.00
N ASN A 90 12.86 2.48 17.59
CA ASN A 90 14.13 3.03 18.07
C ASN A 90 13.96 3.65 19.47
N ALA A 91 15.04 4.24 20.01
CA ALA A 91 15.03 4.88 21.33
C ALA A 91 14.03 6.05 21.44
N ASP A 92 13.73 6.73 20.33
CA ASP A 92 12.78 7.85 20.26
C ASP A 92 11.33 7.39 20.03
N GLY A 93 11.11 6.07 19.94
CA GLY A 93 9.79 5.49 19.70
C GLY A 93 9.36 5.48 18.22
N LEU A 94 10.21 5.92 17.29
CA LEU A 94 9.94 5.88 15.86
C LEU A 94 9.86 4.42 15.39
N LEU A 95 8.84 4.11 14.59
CA LEU A 95 8.54 2.78 14.09
C LEU A 95 9.33 2.48 12.81
N PHE A 96 9.99 1.33 12.80
CA PHE A 96 10.76 0.79 11.69
C PHE A 96 10.16 -0.54 11.23
N TYR A 97 10.32 -0.82 9.95
CA TYR A 97 9.90 -2.06 9.30
C TYR A 97 11.09 -2.69 8.59
N GLU A 98 11.17 -4.00 8.71
CA GLU A 98 12.07 -4.86 7.94
C GLU A 98 11.21 -5.94 7.27
N LEU A 99 11.25 -6.00 5.93
CA LEU A 99 10.52 -7.01 5.17
C LEU A 99 11.35 -8.30 5.10
N SER A 100 10.69 -9.44 5.25
CA SER A 100 11.32 -10.74 5.06
C SER A 100 11.50 -10.99 3.56
N ALA A 101 12.71 -11.38 3.14
CA ALA A 101 12.93 -11.83 1.77
C ALA A 101 12.13 -13.12 1.53
N THR A 102 11.36 -13.15 0.44
CA THR A 102 10.64 -14.35 -0.03
C THR A 102 11.61 -15.32 -0.70
#